data_AF-A0AAD0NJR5-F1
#
_entry.id   AF-A0AAD0NJR5-F1
#
_cell.length_a   1.000
_cell.length_b   1.000
_cell.length_c   1.000
_cell.angle_alpha   90.00
_cell.angle_beta   90.00
_cell.angle_gamma   90.00
#
_symmetry.space_group_name_H-M   'P 1'
#
loop_
_entity.id
_entity.type
_entity.pdbx_description
1 polymer ?
#
loop_
_entity_poly.entity_id
_entity_poly.type
_entity_poly.pdbx_seq_one_letter_code
_entity_poly.pdbx_strand_id
1 'polypeptide(L)'
;MTKMATRKPGEGAGQEDVGFGTEVTDGAWYAQGDFYFNDGNVHRRVGASFQMSDKRGLTGIQSESFAIASSDATPVFEQRSRDEGRELNYTFPGERVSPDVLKGQFDGVTAYTRVREYFHRTGQRIFEIFAPGAKHPRERQWRTLDLKRQENYDTSGKLTRVILSGPTPADAYTENLRAYAEKGVLKLTPLTSGYSSYRVYDYDATGKESLSFVCWRYEVSTNKPYAHFPWWESDPRPKRSREAELQYGRTQVGTRCGTPDGKMIVEGMGPVKKLMEAKYGFGTTKLGFPGE
;
A
#
# COMPACT_ATOMS: atom_id res chain seq x y z
N MET A 1 19.83 20.82 -26.79
CA MET A 1 21.28 20.60 -26.60
C MET A 1 21.41 19.42 -25.64
N THR A 2 22.03 18.31 -26.04
CA THR A 2 22.19 17.13 -25.15
C THR A 2 23.31 17.43 -24.14
N LYS A 3 22.99 17.60 -22.86
CA LYS A 3 24.02 17.76 -21.81
C LYS A 3 24.57 16.38 -21.44
N MET A 4 25.81 16.11 -21.85
CA MET A 4 26.60 14.99 -21.33
C MET A 4 27.23 15.40 -19.99
N ALA A 5 27.25 14.49 -19.01
CA ALA A 5 28.07 14.67 -17.81
C ALA A 5 29.55 14.70 -18.21
N THR A 6 30.25 15.79 -17.90
CA THR A 6 31.68 15.92 -18.16
C THR A 6 32.47 15.05 -17.18
N ARG A 7 33.17 14.03 -17.70
CA ARG A 7 34.19 13.27 -16.95
C ARG A 7 35.26 14.24 -16.40
N LYS A 8 35.77 14.00 -15.21
CA LYS A 8 37.08 14.56 -14.82
C LYS A 8 38.18 13.73 -15.51
N PRO A 9 39.20 14.35 -16.12
CA PRO A 9 40.33 13.60 -16.67
C PRO A 9 41.04 12.82 -15.56
N GLY A 10 41.09 11.48 -15.66
CA GLY A 10 41.91 10.63 -14.78
C GLY A 10 41.21 9.49 -14.00
N GLU A 11 39.90 9.26 -14.14
CA GLU A 11 39.22 8.13 -13.47
C GLU A 11 39.39 6.80 -14.23
N GLY A 12 39.65 5.72 -13.48
CA GLY A 12 40.11 4.42 -14.00
C GLY A 12 39.07 3.60 -14.79
N ALA A 13 39.57 2.68 -15.61
CA ALA A 13 38.84 1.91 -16.63
C ALA A 13 37.77 0.91 -16.13
N GLY A 14 37.39 0.94 -14.85
CA GLY A 14 36.47 -0.03 -14.23
C GLY A 14 35.04 0.47 -14.01
N GLN A 15 34.68 1.66 -14.50
CA GLN A 15 33.38 2.30 -14.22
C GLN A 15 32.72 2.72 -15.55
N GLU A 16 31.66 2.03 -15.95
CA GLU A 16 30.96 2.25 -17.24
C GLU A 16 29.75 3.20 -17.12
N ASP A 17 29.83 4.22 -17.99
CA ASP A 17 28.91 5.21 -18.58
C ASP A 17 27.43 5.34 -18.16
N VAL A 18 27.05 6.60 -17.86
CA VAL A 18 25.69 7.10 -17.59
C VAL A 18 25.21 8.00 -18.75
N GLY A 19 24.04 7.73 -19.34
CA GLY A 19 23.30 8.61 -20.26
C GLY A 19 21.81 8.18 -20.29
N PHE A 20 20.79 9.02 -20.48
CA PHE A 20 20.58 10.25 -21.27
C PHE A 20 19.55 11.20 -20.61
N GLY A 21 19.45 12.46 -21.05
CA GLY A 21 18.35 13.36 -20.68
C GLY A 21 17.93 14.33 -21.78
N THR A 22 16.63 14.62 -21.85
CA THR A 22 16.02 15.57 -22.79
C THR A 22 15.46 16.76 -22.03
N GLU A 23 15.77 17.96 -22.51
CA GLU A 23 15.22 19.23 -22.02
C GLU A 23 13.78 19.37 -22.52
N VAL A 24 12.82 19.58 -21.61
CA VAL A 24 11.44 19.92 -21.99
C VAL A 24 11.36 21.42 -22.26
N THR A 25 10.42 21.84 -23.10
CA THR A 25 10.23 23.19 -23.65
C THR A 25 10.09 24.35 -22.64
N ASP A 26 10.13 24.07 -21.34
CA ASP A 26 10.04 25.03 -20.23
C ASP A 26 11.37 25.25 -19.48
N GLY A 27 12.47 24.61 -19.90
CA GLY A 27 13.79 24.73 -19.28
C GLY A 27 14.03 23.78 -18.10
N ALA A 28 13.15 22.80 -17.87
CA ALA A 28 13.38 21.71 -16.93
C ALA A 28 14.10 20.53 -17.62
N TRP A 29 15.20 20.05 -17.03
CA TRP A 29 15.87 18.84 -17.51
C TRP A 29 15.27 17.59 -16.89
N TYR A 30 15.08 16.55 -17.71
CA TYR A 30 14.71 15.20 -17.30
C TYR A 30 15.83 14.22 -17.67
N ALA A 31 16.20 13.32 -16.76
CA ALA A 31 17.23 12.30 -17.01
C ALA A 31 16.71 10.90 -16.74
N GLN A 32 17.04 9.96 -17.64
CA GLN A 32 16.83 8.53 -17.48
C GLN A 32 18.06 7.77 -17.94
N GLY A 33 18.52 6.80 -17.17
CA GLY A 33 19.64 5.94 -17.56
C GLY A 33 19.66 4.65 -16.77
N ASP A 34 20.50 3.71 -17.20
CA ASP A 34 20.66 2.41 -16.56
C ASP A 34 21.97 2.35 -15.78
N PHE A 35 21.90 1.92 -14.53
CA PHE A 35 23.07 1.66 -13.69
C PHE A 35 23.37 0.17 -13.64
N TYR A 36 24.65 -0.20 -13.77
CA TYR A 36 25.11 -1.58 -13.78
C TYR A 36 26.20 -1.82 -12.74
N PHE A 37 26.06 -2.88 -11.94
CA PHE A 37 27.08 -3.30 -10.98
C PHE A 37 27.28 -4.82 -11.01
N ASN A 38 28.51 -5.24 -10.66
CA ASN A 38 28.85 -6.65 -10.49
C ASN A 38 28.44 -7.12 -9.09
N ASP A 39 27.61 -8.16 -9.00
CA ASP A 39 27.42 -8.90 -7.76
C ASP A 39 28.64 -9.80 -7.54
N GLY A 40 29.24 -9.75 -6.35
CA GLY A 40 30.63 -10.16 -6.08
C GLY A 40 31.02 -11.62 -6.39
N ASN A 41 30.08 -12.47 -6.81
CA ASN A 41 30.35 -13.87 -7.17
C ASN A 41 29.84 -14.30 -8.55
N VAL A 42 29.11 -13.45 -9.28
CA VAL A 42 28.61 -13.76 -10.63
C VAL A 42 28.61 -12.47 -11.43
N HIS A 43 29.13 -12.48 -12.66
CA HIS A 43 29.00 -11.38 -13.63
C HIS A 43 27.55 -11.16 -14.08
N ARG A 44 26.62 -10.98 -13.13
CA ARG A 44 25.23 -10.66 -13.40
C ARG A 44 25.12 -9.15 -13.39
N ARG A 45 25.09 -8.57 -14.58
CA ARG A 45 24.83 -7.15 -14.83
C ARG A 45 23.43 -6.81 -14.29
N VAL A 46 23.36 -6.19 -13.12
CA VAL A 46 22.10 -5.71 -12.54
C VAL A 46 21.78 -4.33 -13.11
N GLY A 47 20.74 -4.23 -13.94
CA GLY A 47 20.26 -2.95 -14.46
C GLY A 47 19.26 -2.29 -13.51
N ALA A 48 19.41 -1.00 -13.28
CA ALA A 48 18.39 -0.17 -12.65
C ALA A 48 18.21 1.11 -13.46
N SER A 49 16.98 1.36 -13.91
CA SER A 49 16.61 2.61 -14.55
C SER A 49 16.27 3.66 -13.50
N PHE A 50 16.64 4.91 -13.73
CA PHE A 50 16.30 6.01 -12.82
C PHE A 50 15.59 7.14 -13.56
N GLN A 51 14.90 8.01 -12.82
CA GLN A 51 14.27 9.22 -13.34
C GLN A 51 14.68 10.42 -12.49
N MET A 52 14.94 11.57 -13.11
CA MET A 52 15.34 12.78 -12.41
C MET A 52 14.71 14.03 -13.03
N SER A 53 14.58 15.09 -12.23
CA SER A 53 14.30 16.44 -12.74
C SER A 53 15.10 17.53 -12.02
N ASP A 54 15.28 18.69 -12.64
CA ASP A 54 16.02 19.81 -12.02
C ASP A 54 15.44 20.23 -10.66
N LYS A 55 14.11 20.31 -10.59
CA LYS A 55 13.37 20.73 -9.40
C LYS A 55 13.42 19.71 -8.27
N ARG A 56 13.43 18.41 -8.59
CA ARG A 56 13.23 17.32 -7.61
C ARG A 56 14.44 16.43 -7.41
N GLY A 57 15.48 16.58 -8.23
CA GLY A 57 16.60 15.64 -8.25
C GLY A 57 16.09 14.26 -8.68
N LEU A 58 16.51 13.20 -7.99
CA LEU A 58 16.03 11.84 -8.25
C LEU A 58 14.54 11.69 -7.87
N THR A 59 13.72 11.26 -8.82
CA THR A 59 12.27 11.10 -8.66
C THR A 59 11.85 9.65 -8.53
N GLY A 60 12.59 8.74 -9.15
CA GLY A 60 12.38 7.30 -8.98
C GLY A 60 13.55 6.43 -9.46
N ILE A 61 13.52 5.18 -9.01
CA ILE A 61 14.42 4.09 -9.43
C ILE A 61 13.54 2.87 -9.70
N GLN A 62 13.84 2.13 -10.75
CA GLN A 62 13.18 0.89 -11.16
C GLN A 62 14.25 -0.16 -11.46
N SER A 63 14.09 -1.37 -10.95
CA SER A 63 15.00 -2.47 -11.25
C SER A 63 14.27 -3.80 -11.27
N GLU A 64 14.64 -4.66 -12.22
CA GLU A 64 14.25 -6.07 -12.22
C GLU A 64 15.02 -6.90 -11.17
N SER A 65 16.07 -6.31 -10.56
CA SER A 65 16.84 -6.93 -9.49
C SER A 65 16.42 -6.39 -8.13
N PHE A 66 16.18 -7.31 -7.20
CA PHE A 66 15.93 -6.98 -5.80
C PHE A 66 17.20 -6.84 -4.95
N ALA A 67 18.38 -6.82 -5.58
CA ALA A 67 19.66 -6.67 -4.89
C ALA A 67 20.02 -5.19 -4.60
N ILE A 68 19.32 -4.23 -5.21
CA ILE A 68 19.52 -2.80 -4.93
C ILE A 68 18.96 -2.42 -3.56
N ALA A 69 19.56 -1.42 -2.92
CA ALA A 69 19.14 -0.88 -1.63
C ALA A 69 18.92 -1.98 -0.57
N SER A 70 19.80 -2.98 -0.52
CA SER A 70 19.66 -4.16 0.34
C SER A 70 19.52 -3.79 1.83
N SER A 71 20.15 -2.68 2.24
CA SER A 71 20.08 -2.11 3.59
C SER A 71 18.69 -1.58 4.00
N ASP A 72 17.75 -1.56 3.06
CA ASP A 72 16.38 -1.08 3.23
C ASP A 72 15.34 -2.20 3.38
N ALA A 73 15.75 -3.47 3.28
CA ALA A 73 14.83 -4.62 3.31
C ALA A 73 14.01 -4.70 4.61
N THR A 74 12.70 -4.97 4.48
CA THR A 74 11.80 -5.28 5.60
C THR A 74 11.46 -6.77 5.63
N PRO A 75 11.00 -7.33 6.76
CA PRO A 75 10.58 -8.73 6.81
C PRO A 75 9.48 -9.11 5.79
N VAL A 76 8.61 -8.17 5.41
CA VAL A 76 7.58 -8.40 4.39
C VAL A 76 8.16 -8.30 2.98
N PHE A 77 9.19 -7.51 2.76
CA PHE A 77 9.91 -7.47 1.49
C PHE A 77 10.64 -8.79 1.18
N GLU A 78 11.05 -9.54 2.21
CA GLU A 78 11.61 -10.89 2.00
C GLU A 78 10.61 -11.90 1.42
N GLN A 79 9.32 -11.61 1.52
CA GLN A 79 8.24 -12.41 0.92
C GLN A 79 7.79 -11.89 -0.46
N ARG A 80 8.61 -11.05 -1.10
CA ARG A 80 8.39 -10.62 -2.49
C ARG A 80 8.29 -11.81 -3.46
N SER A 81 7.55 -11.62 -4.53
CA SER A 81 7.51 -12.55 -5.66
C SER A 81 8.89 -12.63 -6.31
N ARG A 82 9.25 -13.82 -6.78
CA ARG A 82 10.47 -14.10 -7.54
C ARG A 82 10.17 -14.43 -9.00
N ASP A 83 8.93 -14.18 -9.44
CA ASP A 83 8.52 -14.42 -10.81
C ASP A 83 9.24 -13.46 -11.76
N GLU A 84 9.49 -13.91 -12.99
CA GLU A 84 10.10 -13.07 -14.02
C GLU A 84 9.21 -11.86 -14.36
N GLY A 85 9.84 -10.73 -14.69
CA GLY A 85 9.14 -9.48 -15.01
C GLY A 85 8.55 -8.73 -13.80
N ARG A 86 8.89 -9.14 -12.57
CA ARG A 86 8.55 -8.38 -11.35
C ARG A 86 9.66 -7.41 -11.01
N GLU A 87 9.27 -6.16 -10.80
CA GLU A 87 10.19 -5.06 -10.56
C GLU A 87 10.11 -4.55 -9.12
N LEU A 88 11.23 -3.99 -8.69
CA LEU A 88 11.37 -3.16 -7.51
C LEU A 88 11.38 -1.70 -7.93
N ASN A 89 10.41 -0.93 -7.43
CA ASN A 89 10.32 0.50 -7.70
C ASN A 89 10.51 1.31 -6.41
N TYR A 90 11.24 2.40 -6.54
CA TYR A 90 11.35 3.45 -5.54
C TYR A 90 10.81 4.75 -6.12
N THR A 91 10.01 5.47 -5.34
CA THR A 91 9.54 6.82 -5.67
C THR A 91 9.84 7.78 -4.52
N PHE A 92 10.22 9.02 -4.83
CA PHE A 92 10.63 10.03 -3.85
C PHE A 92 9.65 11.23 -3.82
N PRO A 93 8.51 11.10 -3.10
CA PRO A 93 7.46 12.11 -3.12
C PRO A 93 7.75 13.33 -2.23
N GLY A 94 8.77 13.28 -1.37
CA GLY A 94 9.03 14.28 -0.33
C GLY A 94 9.90 15.45 -0.79
N GLU A 95 11.13 15.47 -0.31
CA GLU A 95 12.17 16.47 -0.55
C GLU A 95 12.92 16.24 -1.87
N ARG A 96 13.83 17.16 -2.22
CA ARG A 96 14.73 17.01 -3.38
C ARG A 96 15.80 15.96 -3.06
N VAL A 97 15.97 14.96 -3.93
CA VAL A 97 16.91 13.85 -3.71
C VAL A 97 18.21 14.05 -4.48
N SER A 98 19.36 13.92 -3.79
CA SER A 98 20.66 14.07 -4.44
C SER A 98 20.92 12.94 -5.44
N PRO A 99 21.52 13.22 -6.62
CA PRO A 99 22.01 12.20 -7.54
C PRO A 99 23.05 11.27 -6.91
N ASP A 100 23.69 11.66 -5.79
CA ASP A 100 24.64 10.82 -5.06
C ASP A 100 24.06 9.49 -4.60
N VAL A 101 22.72 9.37 -4.50
CA VAL A 101 22.03 8.10 -4.23
C VAL A 101 22.34 7.03 -5.29
N LEU A 102 22.68 7.41 -6.52
CA LEU A 102 23.08 6.47 -7.57
C LEU A 102 24.44 5.81 -7.28
N LYS A 103 25.22 6.33 -6.32
CA LYS A 103 26.49 5.73 -5.89
C LYS A 103 26.21 4.60 -4.89
N GLY A 104 26.93 3.48 -5.02
CA GLY A 104 26.91 2.39 -4.03
C GLY A 104 25.58 1.63 -3.93
N GLN A 105 25.16 0.98 -5.02
CA GLN A 105 23.97 0.09 -5.08
C GLN A 105 22.69 0.69 -4.48
N PHE A 106 22.54 2.02 -4.50
CA PHE A 106 21.36 2.74 -4.02
C PHE A 106 21.12 2.68 -2.50
N ASP A 107 22.12 2.38 -1.67
CA ASP A 107 21.91 2.34 -0.20
C ASP A 107 21.56 3.72 0.42
N GLY A 108 21.89 4.80 -0.29
CA GLY A 108 21.57 6.18 0.12
C GLY A 108 20.08 6.52 0.11
N VAL A 109 19.20 5.68 -0.46
CA VAL A 109 17.74 5.94 -0.50
C VAL A 109 17.14 6.12 0.89
N THR A 110 17.73 5.48 1.90
CA THR A 110 17.21 5.49 3.27
C THR A 110 17.25 6.88 3.91
N ALA A 111 18.09 7.78 3.42
CA ALA A 111 18.15 9.18 3.87
C ALA A 111 16.93 10.01 3.49
N TYR A 112 16.04 9.51 2.62
CA TYR A 112 14.95 10.27 2.04
C TYR A 112 13.56 9.67 2.32
N THR A 113 12.53 10.51 2.21
CA THR A 113 11.13 10.07 2.09
C THR A 113 10.99 9.24 0.83
N ARG A 114 10.62 7.97 0.99
CA ARG A 114 10.55 7.02 -0.12
C ARG A 114 9.33 6.12 -0.04
N VAL A 115 8.83 5.75 -1.20
CA VAL A 115 7.84 4.68 -1.38
C VAL A 115 8.55 3.54 -2.08
N ARG A 116 8.63 2.38 -1.43
CA ARG A 116 9.07 1.14 -2.07
C ARG A 116 7.85 0.37 -2.56
N GLU A 117 7.88 -0.01 -3.82
CA GLU A 117 6.84 -0.81 -4.45
C GLU A 117 7.43 -2.12 -4.99
N TYR A 118 6.70 -3.22 -4.76
CA TYR A 118 7.06 -4.56 -5.23
C TYR A 118 5.84 -5.47 -5.23
N PHE A 119 5.93 -6.61 -5.91
CA PHE A 119 4.92 -7.67 -5.79
C PHE A 119 5.27 -8.62 -4.65
N HIS A 120 4.30 -8.93 -3.79
CA HIS A 120 4.37 -10.02 -2.83
C HIS A 120 4.13 -11.37 -3.53
N ARG A 121 4.62 -12.48 -2.96
CA ARG A 121 4.41 -13.84 -3.49
C ARG A 121 2.95 -14.26 -3.66
N THR A 122 2.02 -13.53 -3.03
CA THR A 122 0.56 -13.72 -3.17
C THR A 122 -0.02 -13.00 -4.40
N GLY A 123 0.83 -12.36 -5.22
CA GLY A 123 0.41 -11.57 -6.38
C GLY A 123 -0.08 -10.16 -6.04
N GLN A 124 -0.11 -9.78 -4.77
CA GLN A 124 -0.49 -8.43 -4.35
C GLN A 124 0.64 -7.42 -4.57
N ARG A 125 0.30 -6.21 -5.00
CA ARG A 125 1.24 -5.09 -5.08
C ARG A 125 1.34 -4.41 -3.73
N ILE A 126 2.54 -4.31 -3.20
CA ILE A 126 2.84 -3.70 -1.90
C ILE A 126 3.44 -2.33 -2.13
N PHE A 127 3.00 -1.36 -1.35
CA PHE A 127 3.63 -0.06 -1.23
C PHE A 127 4.02 0.16 0.22
N GLU A 128 5.30 0.31 0.50
CA GLU A 128 5.83 0.66 1.82
C GLU A 128 6.30 2.11 1.80
N ILE A 129 5.73 2.93 2.69
CA ILE A 129 6.01 4.36 2.74
C ILE A 129 6.88 4.64 3.97
N PHE A 130 8.05 5.22 3.74
CA PHE A 130 9.04 5.51 4.78
C PHE A 130 9.24 7.01 4.94
N ALA A 131 9.50 7.42 6.18
CA ALA A 131 10.07 8.72 6.47
C ALA A 131 11.61 8.70 6.26
N PRO A 132 12.26 9.87 6.12
CA PRO A 132 13.71 9.98 6.07
C PRO A 132 14.37 9.28 7.26
N GLY A 133 15.37 8.45 7.00
CA GLY A 133 16.13 7.69 8.01
C GLY A 133 15.37 6.51 8.65
N ALA A 134 14.08 6.33 8.37
CA ALA A 134 13.29 5.28 8.98
C ALA A 134 13.65 3.88 8.43
N LYS A 135 13.84 2.92 9.33
CA LYS A 135 14.05 1.49 9.00
C LYS A 135 12.75 0.71 8.82
N HIS A 136 11.64 1.24 9.33
CA HIS A 136 10.31 0.66 9.18
C HIS A 136 9.40 1.65 8.46
N PRO A 137 8.45 1.16 7.63
CA PRO A 137 7.50 2.04 6.98
C PRO A 137 6.55 2.62 8.02
N ARG A 138 6.15 3.89 7.86
CA ARG A 138 5.05 4.47 8.65
C ARG A 138 3.69 3.94 8.19
N GLU A 139 3.63 3.46 6.95
CA GLU A 139 2.44 2.91 6.34
C GLU A 139 2.81 1.84 5.30
N ARG A 140 2.05 0.75 5.26
CA ARG A 140 2.11 -0.24 4.18
C ARG A 140 0.72 -0.43 3.57
N GLN A 141 0.66 -0.43 2.25
CA GLN A 141 -0.56 -0.67 1.49
C GLN A 141 -0.45 -1.94 0.67
N TRP A 142 -1.49 -2.79 0.74
CA TRP A 142 -1.63 -3.97 -0.09
C TRP A 142 -2.73 -3.73 -1.11
N ARG A 143 -2.37 -3.79 -2.38
CA ARG A 143 -3.23 -3.45 -3.50
C ARG A 143 -3.33 -4.61 -4.48
N THR A 144 -4.51 -4.74 -5.07
CA THR A 144 -4.66 -5.39 -6.37
C THR A 144 -4.90 -4.29 -7.39
N LEU A 145 -6.15 -4.09 -7.82
CA LEU A 145 -6.57 -2.86 -8.49
C LEU A 145 -6.87 -1.76 -7.46
N ASP A 146 -7.57 -2.11 -6.38
CA ASP A 146 -7.89 -1.19 -5.29
C ASP A 146 -7.01 -1.41 -4.07
N LEU A 147 -7.01 -0.43 -3.17
CA LEU A 147 -6.50 -0.60 -1.81
C LEU A 147 -7.38 -1.59 -1.02
N LYS A 148 -6.81 -2.74 -0.67
CA LYS A 148 -7.51 -3.78 0.10
C LYS A 148 -7.10 -3.81 1.56
N ARG A 149 -5.85 -3.44 1.85
CA ARG A 149 -5.34 -3.35 3.22
C ARG A 149 -4.39 -2.18 3.37
N GLN A 150 -4.57 -1.42 4.44
CA GLN A 150 -3.61 -0.41 4.90
C GLN A 150 -3.17 -0.77 6.31
N GLU A 151 -1.88 -0.73 6.54
CA GLU A 151 -1.23 -0.95 7.83
C GLU A 151 -0.54 0.35 8.23
N ASN A 152 -0.70 0.80 9.46
CA ASN A 152 -0.01 1.96 9.99
C ASN A 152 0.88 1.54 11.16
N TYR A 153 2.04 2.19 11.26
CA TYR A 153 3.08 1.86 12.21
C TYR A 153 3.49 3.09 13.01
N ASP A 154 3.89 2.88 14.25
CA ASP A 154 4.56 3.92 15.03
C ASP A 154 6.02 4.12 14.60
N THR A 155 6.69 5.08 15.24
CA THR A 155 8.10 5.41 14.95
C THR A 155 9.08 4.29 15.31
N SER A 156 8.68 3.33 16.15
CA SER A 156 9.47 2.15 16.49
C SER A 156 9.22 0.97 15.55
N GLY A 157 8.30 1.11 14.58
CA GLY A 157 7.92 0.06 13.65
C GLY A 157 6.88 -0.92 14.20
N LYS A 158 6.22 -0.62 15.32
CA LYS A 158 5.11 -1.44 15.80
C LYS A 158 3.83 -1.10 15.06
N LEU A 159 3.07 -2.14 14.72
CA LEU A 159 1.76 -2.01 14.08
C LEU A 159 0.79 -1.33 15.05
N THR A 160 0.15 -0.25 14.62
CA THR A 160 -0.83 0.51 15.42
C THR A 160 -2.25 0.39 14.87
N ARG A 161 -2.39 0.16 13.56
CA ARG A 161 -3.69 0.00 12.92
C ARG A 161 -3.61 -0.85 11.65
N VAL A 162 -4.66 -1.64 11.43
CA VAL A 162 -4.96 -2.30 10.15
C VAL A 162 -6.36 -1.89 9.69
N ILE A 163 -6.47 -1.46 8.45
CA ILE A 163 -7.74 -1.15 7.79
C ILE A 163 -7.89 -2.11 6.62
N LEU A 164 -8.97 -2.89 6.60
CA LEU A 164 -9.34 -3.76 5.51
C LEU A 164 -10.50 -3.14 4.72
N SER A 165 -10.47 -3.30 3.39
CA SER A 165 -11.55 -2.93 2.48
C SER A 165 -11.73 -4.02 1.42
N GLY A 166 -12.94 -4.54 1.30
CA GLY A 166 -13.20 -5.66 0.40
C GLY A 166 -12.82 -7.01 1.03
N PRO A 167 -12.77 -8.06 0.18
CA PRO A 167 -12.36 -9.38 0.60
C PRO A 167 -10.90 -9.37 1.05
N THR A 168 -10.65 -10.05 2.18
CA THR A 168 -9.30 -10.29 2.67
C THR A 168 -8.66 -11.39 1.81
N PRO A 169 -7.46 -11.17 1.24
CA PRO A 169 -6.68 -12.25 0.63
C PRO A 169 -6.32 -13.27 1.71
N ALA A 170 -6.57 -14.56 1.44
CA ALA A 170 -6.45 -15.64 2.41
C ALA A 170 -5.07 -15.74 3.08
N ASP A 171 -4.02 -15.26 2.40
CA ASP A 171 -2.63 -15.56 2.75
C ASP A 171 -1.91 -14.38 3.43
N ALA A 172 -2.52 -13.20 3.49
CA ALA A 172 -1.87 -11.98 3.98
C ALA A 172 -2.31 -11.56 5.39
N TYR A 173 -3.55 -11.86 5.78
CA TYR A 173 -4.11 -11.56 7.10
C TYR A 173 -5.26 -12.51 7.43
N THR A 174 -5.14 -13.27 8.52
CA THR A 174 -6.21 -14.16 8.97
C THR A 174 -7.18 -13.38 9.85
N GLU A 175 -8.28 -12.92 9.25
CA GLU A 175 -9.35 -12.27 9.98
C GLU A 175 -10.18 -13.29 10.77
N ASN A 176 -10.26 -13.14 12.10
CA ASN A 176 -11.06 -14.00 12.98
C ASN A 176 -12.20 -13.22 13.65
N LEU A 177 -13.20 -12.82 12.85
CA LEU A 177 -14.40 -12.12 13.36
C LEU A 177 -15.18 -12.96 14.40
N ARG A 178 -15.10 -14.28 14.32
CA ARG A 178 -15.76 -15.19 15.28
C ARG A 178 -15.24 -14.99 16.69
N ALA A 179 -13.92 -14.85 16.87
CA ALA A 179 -13.35 -14.60 18.20
C ALA A 179 -13.84 -13.28 18.83
N TYR A 180 -14.12 -12.25 18.03
CA TYR A 180 -14.71 -11.01 18.52
C TYR A 180 -16.16 -11.17 18.94
N ALA A 181 -16.91 -11.98 18.23
CA ALA A 181 -18.30 -12.28 18.53
C ALA A 181 -18.43 -13.17 19.79
N GLU A 182 -17.59 -14.20 19.93
CA GLU A 182 -17.51 -15.07 21.11
C GLU A 182 -17.14 -14.29 22.38
N LYS A 183 -16.34 -13.22 22.25
CA LYS A 183 -16.02 -12.29 23.35
C LYS A 183 -17.12 -11.26 23.63
N GLY A 184 -18.23 -11.27 22.88
CA GLY A 184 -19.34 -10.32 23.02
C GLY A 184 -19.03 -8.90 22.50
N VAL A 185 -17.90 -8.70 21.82
CA VAL A 185 -17.48 -7.40 21.27
C VAL A 185 -18.24 -7.08 19.97
N LEU A 186 -18.35 -8.08 19.09
CA LEU A 186 -19.06 -7.95 17.82
C LEU A 186 -20.48 -8.49 17.95
N LYS A 187 -21.50 -7.67 17.62
CA LYS A 187 -22.93 -7.98 17.80
C LYS A 187 -23.75 -7.92 16.51
N LEU A 188 -23.07 -7.90 15.38
CA LEU A 188 -23.64 -7.74 14.05
C LEU A 188 -22.78 -8.48 13.03
N THR A 189 -23.30 -8.64 11.82
CA THR A 189 -22.59 -9.30 10.71
C THR A 189 -21.83 -8.26 9.87
N PRO A 190 -20.49 -8.21 9.95
CA PRO A 190 -19.72 -7.26 9.16
C PRO A 190 -19.76 -7.60 7.68
N LEU A 191 -19.73 -6.57 6.85
CA LEU A 191 -19.44 -6.69 5.44
C LEU A 191 -17.98 -7.09 5.28
N THR A 192 -17.74 -8.20 4.57
CA THR A 192 -16.41 -8.69 4.18
C THR A 192 -16.12 -8.51 2.68
N SER A 193 -17.07 -7.98 1.91
CA SER A 193 -16.92 -7.74 0.48
C SER A 193 -17.68 -6.49 0.00
N GLY A 194 -17.23 -5.91 -1.12
CA GLY A 194 -17.84 -4.71 -1.74
C GLY A 194 -17.23 -3.38 -1.25
N TYR A 195 -17.62 -2.27 -1.89
CA TYR A 195 -16.98 -0.96 -1.74
C TYR A 195 -17.06 -0.30 -0.36
N SER A 196 -17.95 -0.77 0.51
CA SER A 196 -18.13 -0.26 1.87
C SER A 196 -17.87 -1.33 2.93
N SER A 197 -17.09 -2.36 2.60
CA SER A 197 -16.73 -3.42 3.55
C SER A 197 -15.48 -3.06 4.33
N TYR A 198 -15.55 -1.95 5.08
CA TYR A 198 -14.46 -1.52 5.93
C TYR A 198 -14.47 -2.23 7.28
N ARG A 199 -13.28 -2.64 7.72
CA ARG A 199 -13.02 -3.19 9.06
C ARG A 199 -11.73 -2.55 9.57
N VAL A 200 -11.75 -1.96 10.76
CA VAL A 200 -10.59 -1.29 11.38
C VAL A 200 -10.22 -2.02 12.65
N TYR A 201 -8.95 -2.38 12.73
CA TYR A 201 -8.30 -3.02 13.86
C TYR A 201 -7.26 -2.06 14.42
N ASP A 202 -7.39 -1.71 15.70
CA ASP A 202 -6.43 -0.88 16.42
C ASP A 202 -5.60 -1.76 17.36
N TYR A 203 -4.30 -1.45 17.47
CA TYR A 203 -3.36 -2.17 18.32
C TYR A 203 -2.85 -1.23 19.41
N ASP A 204 -2.86 -1.70 20.66
CA ASP A 204 -2.28 -0.94 21.77
C ASP A 204 -0.74 -1.06 21.82
N ALA A 205 -0.11 -0.38 22.78
CA ALA A 205 1.35 -0.37 22.92
C ALA A 205 1.97 -1.76 23.18
N THR A 206 1.16 -2.72 23.65
CA THR A 206 1.56 -4.13 23.87
C THR A 206 1.36 -4.99 22.63
N GLY A 207 0.77 -4.45 21.57
CA GLY A 207 0.43 -5.16 20.34
C GLY A 207 -0.90 -5.91 20.42
N LYS A 208 -1.74 -5.62 21.43
CA LYS A 208 -3.05 -6.26 21.56
C LYS A 208 -4.03 -5.63 20.58
N GLU A 209 -4.58 -6.48 19.71
CA GLU A 209 -5.56 -6.10 18.70
C GLU A 209 -6.97 -5.87 19.29
N SER A 210 -7.66 -4.88 18.76
CA SER A 210 -9.07 -4.60 19.01
C SER A 210 -9.79 -4.21 17.72
N LEU A 211 -10.96 -4.82 17.47
CA LEU A 211 -11.84 -4.40 16.37
C LEU A 211 -12.57 -3.13 16.81
N SER A 212 -12.37 -2.01 16.11
CA SER A 212 -12.89 -0.69 16.52
C SER A 212 -13.96 -0.13 15.59
N PHE A 213 -14.00 -0.61 14.34
CA PHE A 213 -14.97 -0.15 13.35
C PHE A 213 -15.33 -1.25 12.35
N VAL A 214 -16.61 -1.37 12.04
CA VAL A 214 -17.14 -2.29 11.02
C VAL A 214 -18.27 -1.64 10.24
N CYS A 215 -18.46 -2.09 9.01
CA CYS A 215 -19.63 -1.79 8.20
C CYS A 215 -20.56 -2.99 8.12
N TRP A 216 -21.87 -2.76 8.06
CA TRP A 216 -22.89 -3.79 7.93
C TRP A 216 -24.06 -3.32 7.06
N ARG A 217 -24.86 -4.28 6.63
CA ARG A 217 -26.11 -4.03 5.88
C ARG A 217 -27.28 -3.95 6.84
N TYR A 218 -28.25 -3.10 6.53
CA TYR A 218 -29.49 -2.98 7.29
C TYR A 218 -30.68 -2.88 6.33
N GLU A 219 -31.85 -3.36 6.74
CA GLU A 219 -33.10 -3.16 6.00
C GLU A 219 -33.63 -1.75 6.23
N VAL A 220 -33.89 -1.03 5.14
CA VAL A 220 -34.36 0.37 5.20
C VAL A 220 -35.74 0.47 5.85
N SER A 221 -36.64 -0.46 5.55
CA SER A 221 -38.02 -0.46 6.04
C SER A 221 -38.13 -0.77 7.53
N THR A 222 -37.34 -1.73 8.03
CA THR A 222 -37.44 -2.20 9.42
C THR A 222 -36.35 -1.63 10.32
N ASN A 223 -35.35 -0.96 9.75
CA ASN A 223 -34.19 -0.40 10.43
C ASN A 223 -33.34 -1.45 11.18
N LYS A 224 -33.48 -2.74 10.85
CA LYS A 224 -32.77 -3.86 11.49
C LYS A 224 -31.56 -4.31 10.66
N PRO A 225 -30.54 -4.94 11.28
CA PRO A 225 -29.46 -5.59 10.54
C PRO A 225 -30.02 -6.53 9.47
N TYR A 226 -29.44 -6.47 8.27
CA TYR A 226 -29.97 -7.21 7.12
C TYR A 226 -29.70 -8.71 7.26
N ALA A 227 -28.50 -9.09 7.71
CA ALA A 227 -28.12 -10.47 7.93
C ALA A 227 -28.31 -10.85 9.40
N HIS A 228 -28.68 -12.10 9.66
CA HIS A 228 -28.73 -12.64 11.01
C HIS A 228 -27.34 -12.61 11.65
N PHE A 229 -27.32 -12.29 12.95
CA PHE A 229 -26.15 -12.45 13.80
C PHE A 229 -26.47 -13.51 14.87
N PRO A 230 -25.60 -14.52 15.03
CA PRO A 230 -24.35 -14.68 14.30
C PRO A 230 -24.50 -15.29 12.90
N TRP A 231 -23.68 -14.85 11.94
CA TRP A 231 -23.77 -15.24 10.51
C TRP A 231 -23.15 -16.61 10.18
N TRP A 232 -22.53 -17.26 11.16
CA TRP A 232 -22.01 -18.63 10.99
C TRP A 232 -23.11 -19.68 11.13
N GLU A 233 -24.31 -19.28 11.54
CA GLU A 233 -25.53 -20.06 11.41
C GLU A 233 -26.17 -19.79 10.04
N SER A 234 -26.95 -20.75 9.54
CA SER A 234 -27.66 -20.56 8.27
C SER A 234 -28.61 -19.38 8.39
N ASP A 235 -28.45 -18.40 7.50
CA ASP A 235 -29.29 -17.21 7.51
C ASP A 235 -30.77 -17.57 7.28
N PRO A 236 -31.69 -17.26 8.22
CA PRO A 236 -33.08 -17.66 8.15
C PRO A 236 -33.88 -16.92 7.06
N ARG A 237 -33.27 -15.95 6.37
CA ARG A 237 -33.95 -15.18 5.32
C ARG A 237 -34.32 -16.03 4.10
N PRO A 238 -35.38 -15.66 3.36
CA PRO A 238 -35.78 -16.38 2.16
C PRO A 238 -34.63 -16.46 1.16
N LYS A 239 -34.35 -17.68 0.66
CA LYS A 239 -33.40 -17.87 -0.43
C LYS A 239 -33.95 -17.22 -1.70
N ARG A 240 -33.31 -16.15 -2.16
CA ARG A 240 -33.62 -15.49 -3.44
C ARG A 240 -32.66 -15.97 -4.53
N SER A 241 -33.08 -15.89 -5.79
CA SER A 241 -32.12 -15.99 -6.91
C SER A 241 -31.10 -14.85 -6.81
N ARG A 242 -29.94 -14.99 -7.46
CA ARG A 242 -28.90 -13.98 -7.44
C ARG A 242 -29.41 -12.63 -7.97
N GLU A 243 -30.19 -12.63 -9.05
CA GLU A 243 -30.78 -11.41 -9.61
C GLU A 243 -31.80 -10.78 -8.66
N ALA A 244 -32.66 -11.59 -8.02
CA ALA A 244 -33.66 -11.10 -7.09
C ALA A 244 -33.02 -10.51 -5.81
N GLU A 245 -31.95 -11.13 -5.31
CA GLU A 245 -31.18 -10.64 -4.18
C GLU A 245 -30.45 -9.32 -4.51
N LEU A 246 -29.91 -9.19 -5.73
CA LEU A 246 -29.29 -7.94 -6.20
C LEU A 246 -30.32 -6.81 -6.30
N GLN A 247 -31.50 -7.07 -6.85
CA GLN A 247 -32.54 -6.07 -6.99
C GLN A 247 -33.13 -5.66 -5.63
N TYR A 248 -33.33 -6.62 -4.73
CA TYR A 248 -33.73 -6.35 -3.36
C TYR A 248 -32.67 -5.52 -2.63
N GLY A 249 -31.40 -5.93 -2.70
CA GLY A 249 -30.28 -5.24 -2.08
C GLY A 249 -30.08 -3.79 -2.56
N ARG A 250 -30.47 -3.47 -3.80
CA ARG A 250 -30.40 -2.10 -4.35
C ARG A 250 -31.44 -1.15 -3.78
N THR A 251 -32.62 -1.66 -3.42
CA THR A 251 -33.78 -0.82 -3.08
C THR A 251 -34.16 -0.89 -1.61
N GLN A 252 -33.89 -2.01 -0.94
CA GLN A 252 -34.35 -2.29 0.41
C GLN A 252 -33.22 -2.35 1.45
N VAL A 253 -31.96 -2.33 1.02
CA VAL A 253 -30.82 -2.57 1.92
C VAL A 253 -29.80 -1.44 1.89
N GLY A 254 -29.71 -0.71 2.99
CA GLY A 254 -28.72 0.34 3.21
C GLY A 254 -27.40 -0.20 3.77
N THR A 255 -26.40 0.67 3.85
CA THR A 255 -25.11 0.38 4.51
C THR A 255 -24.86 1.36 5.63
N ARG A 256 -24.48 0.83 6.79
CA ARG A 256 -24.07 1.58 7.97
C ARG A 256 -22.69 1.14 8.41
N CYS A 257 -22.00 2.03 9.09
CA CYS A 257 -20.76 1.70 9.75
C CYS A 257 -20.66 2.37 11.12
N GLY A 258 -19.90 1.76 12.01
CA GLY A 258 -19.87 2.14 13.41
C GLY A 258 -19.05 1.18 14.24
N THR A 259 -19.28 1.19 15.55
CA THR A 259 -18.60 0.28 16.47
C THR A 259 -19.16 -1.14 16.35
N PRO A 260 -18.36 -2.18 16.70
CA PRO A 260 -18.77 -3.58 16.54
C PRO A 260 -19.98 -4.01 17.36
N ASP A 261 -20.33 -3.26 18.40
CA ASP A 261 -21.51 -3.48 19.22
C ASP A 261 -22.82 -3.01 18.56
N GLY A 262 -22.75 -2.40 17.38
CA GLY A 262 -23.92 -1.95 16.59
C GLY A 262 -24.26 -0.48 16.71
N LYS A 263 -23.51 0.31 17.48
CA LYS A 263 -23.72 1.77 17.51
C LYS A 263 -23.23 2.37 16.19
N MET A 264 -24.19 2.89 15.42
CA MET A 264 -23.96 3.57 14.15
C MET A 264 -23.19 4.88 14.35
N ILE A 265 -22.23 5.14 13.46
CA ILE A 265 -21.49 6.41 13.38
C ILE A 265 -21.81 7.12 12.06
N VAL A 266 -21.94 6.36 10.98
CA VAL A 266 -22.14 6.91 9.63
C VAL A 266 -23.00 5.97 8.79
N GLU A 267 -23.76 6.56 7.88
CA GLU A 267 -24.64 5.84 6.96
C GLU A 267 -24.39 6.30 5.50
N GLY A 268 -24.45 5.34 4.58
CA GLY A 268 -24.28 5.59 3.15
C GLY A 268 -22.83 5.52 2.66
N MET A 269 -22.63 5.05 1.43
CA MET A 269 -21.31 4.76 0.86
C MET A 269 -20.41 6.00 0.77
N GLY A 270 -20.93 7.14 0.31
CA GLY A 270 -20.16 8.39 0.17
C GLY A 270 -19.66 8.92 1.52
N PRO A 271 -20.55 9.13 2.52
CA PRO A 271 -20.16 9.52 3.87
C PRO A 271 -19.18 8.54 4.53
N VAL A 272 -19.36 7.23 4.34
CA VAL A 272 -18.42 6.20 4.84
C VAL A 272 -17.04 6.41 4.24
N LYS A 273 -16.91 6.55 2.91
CA LYS A 273 -15.62 6.79 2.27
C LYS A 273 -14.93 8.04 2.81
N LYS A 274 -15.67 9.15 2.92
CA LYS A 274 -15.16 10.41 3.48
C LYS A 274 -14.69 10.25 4.93
N LEU A 275 -15.41 9.49 5.74
CA LEU A 275 -15.00 9.19 7.11
C LEU A 275 -13.72 8.35 7.14
N MET A 276 -13.59 7.35 6.27
CA MET A 276 -12.38 6.52 6.19
C MET A 276 -11.14 7.34 5.82
N GLU A 277 -11.29 8.28 4.88
CA GLU A 277 -10.23 9.21 4.49
C GLU A 277 -9.89 10.18 5.63
N ALA A 278 -10.89 10.86 6.20
CA ALA A 278 -10.67 11.94 7.16
C ALA A 278 -10.26 11.46 8.57
N LYS A 279 -10.89 10.39 9.07
CA LYS A 279 -10.65 9.87 10.42
C LYS A 279 -9.52 8.85 10.47
N TYR A 280 -9.45 7.97 9.48
CA TYR A 280 -8.53 6.83 9.49
C TYR A 280 -7.38 6.98 8.48
N GLY A 281 -7.36 8.03 7.66
CA GLY A 281 -6.30 8.26 6.68
C GLY A 281 -6.25 7.19 5.57
N PHE A 282 -7.37 6.49 5.32
CA PHE A 282 -7.37 5.38 4.38
C PHE A 282 -7.19 5.88 2.95
N GLY A 283 -6.11 5.45 2.28
CA GLY A 283 -5.85 5.77 0.87
C GLY A 283 -5.50 7.23 0.59
N THR A 284 -5.16 8.03 1.61
CA THR A 284 -4.81 9.45 1.44
C THR A 284 -3.31 9.67 1.16
N THR A 285 -2.47 8.68 1.46
CA THR A 285 -1.03 8.75 1.22
C THR A 285 -0.72 8.78 -0.28
N LYS A 286 0.07 9.78 -0.69
CA LYS A 286 0.61 9.89 -2.05
C LYS A 286 1.67 8.81 -2.27
N LEU A 287 1.42 7.92 -3.23
CA LEU A 287 2.32 6.82 -3.61
C LEU A 287 3.33 7.23 -4.69
N GLY A 288 3.06 8.33 -5.38
CA GLY A 288 3.93 8.94 -6.37
C GLY A 288 3.64 10.44 -6.52
N PHE A 289 4.12 11.06 -7.59
CA PHE A 289 3.89 12.47 -7.83
C PHE A 289 2.41 12.73 -8.18
N PRO A 290 1.78 13.75 -7.57
CA PRO A 290 0.45 14.18 -7.97
C PRO A 290 0.54 14.98 -9.27
N GLY A 291 0.20 14.36 -10.40
CA GLY A 291 0.07 15.03 -11.70
C GLY A 291 1.40 15.60 -12.24
N GLU A 292 1.80 15.11 -13.42
CA GLU A 292 2.10 16.09 -14.46
C GLU A 292 0.77 16.68 -14.96
#